data_AF-A0A6N9UF87-F1
#
_entry.id   AF-A0A6N9UF87-F1
#
_cell.length_a   1.000
_cell.length_b   1.000
_cell.length_c   1.000
_cell.angle_alpha   90.00
_cell.angle_beta   90.00
_cell.angle_gamma   90.00
#
_symmetry.space_group_name_H-M   'P 1'
#
loop_
_entity.id
_entity.type
_entity.pdbx_description
1 polymer ?
#
loop_
_entity_poly.entity_id
_entity_poly.type
_entity_poly.pdbx_seq_one_letter_code
_entity_poly.pdbx_strand_id
1 'polypeptide(L)'
;GLRKEAVPLADAAARSRAAVVAVDLPSGVDADSGRVRGDVVRADLTVTFGTHKPGLLIDPAREYAGSVRLVDIGLPLPREGAELEALQHADVARLLPVPAAESD
;
A
#
# COMPACT_ATOMS: atom_id res chain seq x y z
N GLY A 1 7.98 -11.47 -7.33
CA GLY A 1 7.16 -12.69 -7.25
C GLY A 1 7.52 -13.50 -6.05
N LEU A 2 6.57 -14.33 -5.62
CA LEU A 2 6.77 -15.30 -4.56
C LEU A 2 7.91 -16.27 -4.88
N ARG A 3 8.56 -16.76 -3.83
CA ARG A 3 9.45 -17.92 -3.94
C ARG A 3 8.61 -19.15 -4.27
N LYS A 4 9.15 -20.09 -5.04
CA LYS A 4 8.42 -21.26 -5.52
C LYS A 4 7.78 -22.06 -4.39
N GLU A 5 8.46 -22.15 -3.25
CA GLU A 5 8.03 -22.87 -2.06
C GLU A 5 6.86 -22.20 -1.35
N ALA A 6 6.66 -20.88 -1.55
CA ALA A 6 5.57 -20.12 -0.96
C ALA A 6 4.29 -20.13 -1.80
N VAL A 7 4.37 -20.48 -3.08
CA VAL A 7 3.22 -20.49 -4.00
C VAL A 7 2.09 -21.40 -3.48
N PRO A 8 2.34 -22.66 -3.05
CA PRO A 8 1.27 -23.51 -2.54
C PRO A 8 0.55 -22.95 -1.30
N LEU A 9 1.24 -22.15 -0.49
CA LEU A 9 0.67 -21.51 0.71
C LEU A 9 -0.22 -20.32 0.33
N ALA A 10 0.24 -19.48 -0.61
CA ALA A 10 -0.57 -18.38 -1.15
C ALA A 10 -1.85 -18.90 -1.82
N ASP A 11 -1.71 -19.98 -2.58
CA ASP A 11 -2.80 -20.72 -3.20
C ASP A 11 -3.82 -21.28 -2.19
N ALA A 12 -3.33 -21.88 -1.10
CA ALA A 12 -4.18 -22.39 -0.04
C ALA A 12 -4.95 -21.26 0.66
N ALA A 13 -4.29 -20.11 0.91
CA ALA A 13 -4.94 -18.94 1.46
C ALA A 13 -6.02 -18.39 0.52
N ALA A 14 -5.74 -18.27 -0.78
CA ALA A 14 -6.67 -17.77 -1.78
C ALA A 14 -7.92 -18.66 -1.97
N ARG A 15 -7.79 -19.98 -1.75
CA ARG A 15 -8.92 -20.93 -1.80
C ARG A 15 -9.69 -21.02 -0.48
N SER A 16 -9.17 -20.44 0.60
CA SER A 16 -9.83 -20.46 1.90
C SER A 16 -10.92 -19.38 1.98
N ARG A 17 -11.75 -19.43 3.02
CA ARG A 17 -12.67 -18.33 3.39
C ARG A 17 -12.09 -17.42 4.47
N ALA A 18 -10.81 -17.59 4.80
CA ALA A 18 -10.15 -16.78 5.83
C ALA A 18 -9.80 -15.41 5.25
N ALA A 19 -9.84 -14.38 6.10
CA ALA A 19 -9.30 -13.08 5.75
C ALA A 19 -7.77 -13.17 5.62
N VAL A 20 -7.23 -12.64 4.53
CA VAL A 20 -5.79 -12.58 4.27
C VAL A 20 -5.27 -11.21 4.69
N VAL A 21 -4.44 -11.20 5.74
CA VAL A 21 -3.77 -9.98 6.21
C VAL A 21 -2.30 -10.03 5.79
N ALA A 22 -1.91 -9.11 4.92
CA ALA A 22 -0.51 -8.88 4.60
C ALA A 22 0.15 -7.99 5.67
N VAL A 23 1.35 -8.38 6.07
CA VAL A 23 2.19 -7.58 6.98
C VAL A 23 3.25 -6.88 6.12
N ASP A 24 3.30 -5.57 6.26
CA ASP A 24 4.11 -4.62 5.51
C ASP A 24 3.75 -4.44 4.03
N LEU A 25 3.75 -5.52 3.26
CA LEU A 25 3.48 -5.56 1.83
C LEU A 25 2.90 -6.93 1.44
N PRO A 26 1.95 -7.02 0.48
CA PRO A 26 1.54 -8.30 -0.05
C PRO A 26 2.75 -9.06 -0.63
N SER A 27 2.95 -10.29 -0.17
CA SER A 27 4.13 -11.06 -0.55
C SER A 27 4.18 -11.28 -2.05
N GLY A 28 5.32 -10.97 -2.67
CA GLY A 28 5.56 -11.07 -4.10
C GLY A 28 5.48 -9.75 -4.87
N VAL A 29 4.97 -8.68 -4.25
CA VAL A 29 4.96 -7.31 -4.78
C VAL A 29 6.36 -6.67 -4.69
N ASP A 30 6.71 -5.87 -5.69
CA ASP A 30 7.85 -4.95 -5.65
C ASP A 30 7.47 -3.66 -4.92
N ALA A 31 8.18 -3.34 -3.83
CA ALA A 31 7.82 -2.26 -2.91
C ALA A 31 7.91 -0.86 -3.53
N ASP A 32 8.88 -0.64 -4.44
CA ASP A 32 9.21 0.69 -4.94
C ASP A 32 8.52 1.01 -6.26
N SER A 33 8.40 0.01 -7.14
CA SER A 33 7.86 0.21 -8.48
C SER A 33 6.40 -0.20 -8.65
N GLY A 34 5.83 -0.93 -7.68
CA GLY A 34 4.49 -1.52 -7.81
C GLY A 34 4.40 -2.63 -8.87
N ARG A 35 5.52 -3.07 -9.42
CA ARG A 35 5.54 -4.17 -10.40
C ARG A 35 5.20 -5.50 -9.72
N VAL A 36 4.35 -6.26 -10.38
CA VAL A 36 4.02 -7.63 -10.02
C VAL A 36 4.66 -8.57 -11.04
N ARG A 37 5.44 -9.55 -10.56
CA ARG A 37 6.08 -10.57 -11.42
C ARG A 37 5.76 -11.96 -10.88
N GLY A 38 5.04 -12.76 -11.63
CA GLY A 38 4.62 -14.11 -11.19
C GLY A 38 3.58 -14.06 -10.07
N ASP A 39 3.59 -15.08 -9.21
CA ASP A 39 2.59 -15.22 -8.15
C ASP A 39 2.75 -14.16 -7.05
N VAL A 40 1.61 -13.66 -6.58
CA VAL A 40 1.49 -12.62 -5.55
C VAL A 40 0.30 -12.94 -4.65
N VAL A 41 0.46 -12.68 -3.35
CA VAL A 41 -0.64 -12.76 -2.39
C VAL A 41 -1.59 -11.59 -2.60
N ARG A 42 -2.89 -11.86 -2.78
CA ARG A 42 -3.93 -10.84 -2.68
C ARG A 42 -4.43 -10.79 -1.23
N ALA A 43 -4.28 -9.63 -0.59
CA ALA A 43 -4.71 -9.37 0.77
C ALA A 43 -6.07 -8.65 0.80
N ASP A 44 -6.86 -8.93 1.84
CA ASP A 44 -8.04 -8.14 2.20
C ASP A 44 -7.63 -6.87 2.99
N LEU A 45 -6.55 -6.98 3.76
CA LEU A 45 -5.95 -5.91 4.56
C LEU A 45 -4.42 -6.00 4.49
N THR A 46 -3.76 -4.87 4.32
CA THR A 46 -2.31 -4.73 4.52
C THR A 46 -2.05 -3.79 5.70
N VAL A 47 -1.32 -4.28 6.69
CA VAL A 47 -0.82 -3.45 7.80
C VAL A 47 0.64 -3.12 7.53
N THR A 48 0.95 -1.86 7.26
CA THR A 48 2.31 -1.39 6.93
C THR A 48 2.85 -0.46 8.01
N PHE A 49 4.17 -0.25 8.01
CA PHE A 49 4.86 0.48 9.07
C PHE A 49 5.82 1.53 8.52
N GLY A 50 6.11 2.54 9.34
CA GLY A 50 6.98 3.65 8.96
C GLY A 50 6.29 4.59 7.96
N THR A 51 6.28 4.23 6.69
CA THR A 51 5.60 4.98 5.62
C THR A 51 4.84 4.05 4.68
N HIS A 52 3.99 4.63 3.83
CA HIS A 52 3.43 3.92 2.68
C HIS A 52 4.54 3.63 1.67
N LYS A 53 4.68 2.37 1.26
CA LYS A 53 5.54 1.99 0.14
C LYS A 53 4.82 2.35 -1.16
N PRO A 54 5.51 2.86 -2.20
CA PRO A 54 4.86 3.20 -3.47
C PRO A 54 4.05 2.05 -4.08
N GLY A 55 4.54 0.81 -3.96
CA GLY A 55 3.84 -0.39 -4.43
C GLY A 55 2.51 -0.68 -3.73
N LEU A 56 2.20 -0.02 -2.60
CA LEU A 56 0.87 -0.08 -1.98
C LEU A 56 -0.13 0.89 -2.62
N LEU A 57 0.34 1.83 -3.44
CA LEU A 57 -0.44 2.94 -3.98
C LEU A 57 -0.49 2.96 -5.51
N ILE A 58 0.42 2.25 -6.18
CA ILE A 58 0.58 2.26 -7.64
C ILE A 58 0.15 0.90 -8.22
N ASP A 59 -0.58 0.96 -9.35
CA ASP A 59 -0.98 -0.23 -10.10
C ASP A 59 0.20 -0.89 -10.84
N PRO A 60 0.21 -2.22 -11.01
CA PRO A 60 -0.86 -3.16 -10.62
C PRO A 60 -0.84 -3.61 -9.15
N ALA A 61 0.22 -3.31 -8.38
CA ALA A 61 0.35 -3.84 -7.02
C ALA A 61 -0.73 -3.37 -6.04
N ARG A 62 -1.25 -2.14 -6.21
CA ARG A 62 -2.34 -1.60 -5.40
C ARG A 62 -3.55 -2.55 -5.33
N GLU A 63 -3.87 -3.24 -6.42
CA GLU A 63 -4.99 -4.20 -6.51
C GLU A 63 -4.83 -5.45 -5.62
N TYR A 64 -3.62 -5.69 -5.10
CA TYR A 64 -3.30 -6.84 -4.23
C TYR A 64 -3.26 -6.46 -2.75
N ALA A 65 -3.28 -5.17 -2.43
CA ALA A 65 -3.07 -4.67 -1.06
C ALA A 65 -4.33 -4.63 -0.20
N GLY A 66 -5.52 -4.75 -0.79
CA GLY A 66 -6.79 -4.62 -0.06
C GLY A 66 -6.94 -3.25 0.59
N SER A 67 -7.46 -3.22 1.81
CA SER A 67 -7.41 -2.00 2.65
C SER A 67 -6.00 -1.81 3.20
N VAL A 68 -5.45 -0.59 3.20
CA VAL A 68 -4.11 -0.33 3.73
C VAL A 68 -4.21 0.43 5.06
N ARG A 69 -3.49 -0.03 6.07
CA ARG A 69 -3.38 0.60 7.39
C ARG A 69 -1.93 0.83 7.75
N LEU A 70 -1.53 2.10 7.81
CA LEU A 70 -0.24 2.49 8.36
C LEU A 70 -0.33 2.48 9.90
N VAL A 71 0.53 1.70 10.54
CA VAL A 71 0.66 1.60 11.99
C VAL A 71 2.00 2.17 12.41
N ASP A 72 1.97 3.07 13.38
CA ASP A 72 3.18 3.58 14.01
C ASP A 72 3.77 2.53 14.95
N ILE A 73 5.08 2.30 14.80
CA ILE A 73 5.87 1.37 15.60
C ILE A 73 7.05 2.07 16.29
N GLY A 74 7.06 3.41 16.33
CA GLY A 74 8.08 4.21 17.02
C GLY A 74 9.36 4.44 16.22
N LEU A 75 9.29 4.40 14.88
CA LEU A 75 10.46 4.68 14.04
C LEU A 75 10.69 6.19 13.89
N PRO A 76 11.92 6.69 14.10
CA PRO A 76 12.25 8.08 13.78
C PRO A 76 12.40 8.22 12.25
N LEU A 77 11.43 8.88 11.61
CA LEU A 77 11.45 9.12 10.17
C LEU A 77 11.88 10.56 9.86
N PRO A 78 12.69 10.77 8.81
CA PRO A 78 13.02 12.11 8.36
C PRO A 78 11.74 12.83 7.88
N ARG A 79 11.62 14.11 8.25
CA ARG A 79 10.49 14.97 7.84
C ARG A 79 10.65 15.59 6.45
N GLU A 80 11.87 15.55 5.93
CA GLU A 80 12.27 16.17 4.67
C GLU A 80 13.08 15.17 3.85
N GLY A 81 13.16 15.39 2.54
CA GLY A 81 13.94 14.55 1.63
C GLY A 81 13.26 13.24 1.22
N ALA A 82 11.92 13.17 1.34
CA ALA A 82 11.17 12.09 0.70
C ALA A 82 11.21 12.27 -0.83
N GLU A 83 11.53 11.21 -1.56
CA GLU A 83 11.50 11.23 -3.04
C GLU A 83 10.06 11.28 -3.58
N LEU A 84 9.10 10.80 -2.79
CA LEU A 84 7.68 10.71 -3.13
C LEU A 84 6.82 11.06 -1.92
N GLU A 85 5.70 11.74 -2.16
CA GLU A 85 4.70 12.06 -1.15
C GLU A 85 3.32 11.57 -1.60
N ALA A 86 2.60 10.93 -0.68
CA ALA A 86 1.21 10.51 -0.88
C ALA A 86 0.28 11.47 -0.16
N LEU A 87 -0.38 12.36 -0.90
CA LEU A 87 -1.30 13.34 -0.32
C LEU A 87 -2.46 12.63 0.38
N GLN A 88 -2.67 13.01 1.64
CA GLN A 88 -3.82 12.60 2.44
C GLN A 88 -4.94 13.62 2.33
N HIS A 89 -6.12 13.26 2.83
CA HIS A 89 -7.31 14.12 2.82
C HIS A 89 -7.04 15.55 3.36
N ALA A 90 -6.27 15.67 4.45
CA ALA A 90 -5.92 16.97 5.03
C ALA A 90 -4.97 17.79 4.14
N ASP A 91 -4.09 17.12 3.39
CA ASP A 91 -3.20 17.78 2.44
C ASP A 91 -4.01 18.36 1.29
N VAL A 92 -4.89 17.53 0.70
CA VAL A 92 -5.80 17.96 -0.36
C VAL A 92 -6.68 19.12 0.11
N ALA A 93 -7.26 19.03 1.31
CA ALA A 93 -8.10 20.08 1.87
C ALA A 93 -7.35 21.43 2.02
N ARG A 94 -6.05 21.41 2.34
CA ARG A 94 -5.22 22.63 2.42
C ARG A 94 -4.85 23.20 1.06
N LEU A 95 -4.81 22.37 0.02
CA LEU A 95 -4.46 22.77 -1.33
C LEU A 95 -5.65 23.30 -2.12
N LEU A 96 -6.88 22.95 -1.73
CA LEU A 96 -8.09 23.42 -2.41
C LEU A 96 -8.27 24.93 -2.20
N PRO A 97 -8.49 25.71 -3.29
CA PRO A 97 -8.79 27.12 -3.17
C PRO A 97 -10.14 27.33 -2.46
N VAL A 98 -10.22 28.38 -1.64
CA VAL A 98 -11.49 28.79 -1.02
C VAL A 98 -12.24 29.68 -2.03
N PRO A 99 -13.46 29.32 -2.47
CA PRO A 99 -14.24 30.15 -3.39
C PRO A 99 -14.52 31.53 -2.78
N ALA A 100 -14.35 32.58 -3.60
CA ALA A 100 -14.71 33.95 -3.28
C ALA A 100 -16.07 34.30 -3.89
N ALA A 101 -16.62 35.47 -3.56
CA ALA A 101 -17.92 35.93 -4.08
C ALA A 101 -17.97 36.02 -5.63
N GLU A 102 -16.82 36.16 -6.27
CA GLU A 102 -16.63 36.26 -7.72
C GLU A 102 -16.14 34.93 -8.34
N SER A 103 -16.15 33.83 -7.57
CA SER A 103 -15.82 32.51 -8.10
C SER A 103 -17.07 31.92 -8.77
N ASP A 104 -17.04 31.87 -10.11
CA ASP A 104 -18.04 31.17 -10.94
C ASP A 104 -18.09 29.66 -10.67
#